data_AF-A0A8T1LZ60-F1
#
_entry.id   AF-A0A8T1LZ60-F1
#
_cell.length_a   1.000
_cell.length_b   1.000
_cell.length_c   1.000
_cell.angle_alpha   90.00
_cell.angle_beta   90.00
_cell.angle_gamma   90.00
#
_symmetry.space_group_name_H-M   'P 1'
#
loop_
_entity.id
_entity.type
_entity.pdbx_description
1 polymer ?
#
loop_
_entity_poly.entity_id
_entity_poly.type
_entity_poly.pdbx_seq_one_letter_code
_entity_poly.pdbx_strand_id
1 'polypeptide(L)'
;MAIFPMFVAIALLECVLSRSIPPYELCMEGCGPDPPRRDIAGIRRVELCRDRCNREERSRCLAAHPNDKPAISKCWTDARDRCIERCRGEQMCIRICRNLHAQPAQ
;
A
#
# COMPACT_ATOMS: atom_id res chain seq x y z
N MET A 1 11.88 21.77 39.81
CA MET A 1 11.22 20.48 39.47
C MET A 1 10.37 20.65 38.20
N ALA A 2 11.00 20.95 37.06
CA ALA A 2 10.30 21.18 35.77
C ALA A 2 10.97 20.42 34.60
N ILE A 3 11.97 19.60 34.90
CA ILE A 3 12.79 18.89 33.92
C ILE A 3 12.09 17.60 33.46
N PHE A 4 11.38 16.92 34.37
CA PHE A 4 10.65 15.68 34.11
C PHE A 4 9.53 15.79 33.04
N PRO A 5 8.65 16.82 33.05
CA PRO A 5 7.59 16.93 32.02
C PRO A 5 8.13 17.28 30.64
N MET A 6 9.28 17.95 30.55
CA MET A 6 9.92 18.31 29.28
C MET A 6 10.44 17.06 28.55
N PHE A 7 11.06 16.11 29.27
CA PHE A 7 11.53 14.85 28.68
C PHE A 7 10.37 13.94 28.23
N VAL A 8 9.25 13.94 28.96
CA VAL A 8 8.04 13.20 28.53
C VAL A 8 7.46 13.79 27.24
N ALA A 9 7.40 15.12 27.11
CA ALA A 9 6.91 15.76 25.90
C ALA A 9 7.82 15.48 24.68
N ILE A 10 9.14 15.45 24.87
CA ILE A 10 10.11 15.14 23.80
C ILE A 10 9.97 13.67 23.37
N ALA A 11 9.90 12.73 24.31
CA ALA A 11 9.72 11.31 24.00
C ALA A 11 8.39 11.01 23.28
N LEU A 12 7.30 11.70 23.65
CA LEU A 12 6.02 11.60 22.95
C LEU A 12 6.10 12.18 21.53
N LEU A 13 6.82 13.29 21.34
CA LEU A 13 7.02 13.91 20.03
C LEU A 13 7.85 13.03 19.09
N GLU A 14 8.90 12.39 19.59
CA GLU A 14 9.72 11.42 18.82
C GLU A 14 8.93 10.16 18.44
N CYS A 15 8.06 9.67 19.33
CA CYS A 15 7.14 8.57 19.04
C CYS A 15 6.11 8.91 17.95
N VAL A 16 5.65 10.17 17.89
CA VAL A 16 4.72 10.65 16.85
C VAL A 16 5.44 10.85 15.52
N LEU A 17 6.65 11.42 15.52
CA LEU A 17 7.47 11.61 14.32
C LEU A 17 7.91 10.27 13.70
N SER A 18 8.15 9.25 14.52
CA SER A 18 8.48 7.89 14.06
C SER A 18 7.27 7.10 13.53
N ARG A 19 6.05 7.62 13.72
CA ARG A 19 4.78 7.03 13.26
C ARG A 19 4.26 7.74 12.01
N SER A 20 5.15 8.09 11.08
CA SER A 20 4.71 8.57 9.77
C SER A 20 3.81 7.51 9.12
N ILE A 21 2.63 7.91 8.64
CA ILE A 21 1.73 7.03 7.89
C ILE A 21 2.52 6.42 6.72
N PRO A 22 2.51 5.09 6.52
CA PRO A 22 3.23 4.46 5.44
C PRO A 22 2.87 5.10 4.08
N PRO A 23 3.82 5.27 3.15
CA PRO A 23 3.54 5.97 1.89
C PRO A 23 2.42 5.32 1.05
N TYR A 24 2.25 4.00 1.16
CA TYR A 24 1.12 3.31 0.54
C TYR A 24 -0.23 3.77 1.09
N GLU A 25 -0.37 3.86 2.40
CA GLU A 25 -1.62 4.29 3.05
C GLU A 25 -1.95 5.75 2.71
N LEU A 26 -0.96 6.64 2.70
CA LEU A 26 -1.12 8.02 2.24
C LEU A 26 -1.58 8.09 0.77
N CYS A 27 -1.04 7.24 -0.10
CA CYS A 27 -1.46 7.18 -1.49
C CYS A 27 -2.91 6.69 -1.62
N MET A 28 -3.28 5.65 -0.87
CA MET A 28 -4.62 5.08 -0.88
C MET A 28 -5.66 6.08 -0.37
N GLU A 29 -5.35 6.84 0.68
CA GLU A 29 -6.19 7.93 1.19
C GLU A 29 -6.39 9.02 0.12
N GLY A 30 -5.31 9.39 -0.59
CA GLY A 30 -5.36 10.36 -1.69
C GLY A 30 -6.21 9.93 -2.90
N CYS A 31 -6.49 8.63 -3.06
CA CYS A 31 -7.41 8.14 -4.10
C CYS A 31 -8.88 8.39 -3.78
N GLY A 32 -9.21 8.65 -2.51
CA GLY A 32 -10.58 8.89 -2.05
C GLY A 32 -11.44 7.63 -1.85
N PRO A 33 -12.68 7.83 -1.37
CA PRO A 33 -13.59 6.74 -1.04
C PRO A 33 -14.19 6.07 -2.29
N ASP A 34 -14.83 4.92 -2.08
CA ASP A 34 -15.60 4.23 -3.13
C ASP A 34 -16.76 5.12 -3.63
N PRO A 35 -16.82 5.45 -4.93
CA PRO A 35 -17.93 6.21 -5.49
C PRO A 35 -19.25 5.42 -5.48
N PRO A 36 -20.41 6.07 -5.67
CA PRO A 36 -21.69 5.38 -5.80
C PRO A 36 -21.64 4.34 -6.93
N ARG A 37 -22.30 3.18 -6.75
CA ARG A 37 -22.26 2.07 -7.73
C ARG A 37 -22.66 2.45 -9.17
N ARG A 38 -23.46 3.50 -9.34
CA ARG A 38 -23.90 4.04 -10.64
C ARG A 38 -22.86 4.94 -11.33
N ASP A 39 -21.87 5.43 -10.59
CA ASP A 39 -20.80 6.28 -11.09
C ASP A 39 -19.63 5.42 -11.61
N ILE A 40 -19.83 4.82 -12.78
CA ILE A 40 -18.83 3.94 -13.41
C ILE A 40 -17.52 4.69 -13.68
N ALA A 41 -17.60 5.97 -14.05
CA ALA A 41 -16.43 6.80 -14.33
C ALA A 41 -15.63 7.11 -13.07
N GLY A 42 -16.31 7.43 -11.97
CA GLY A 42 -15.70 7.61 -10.65
C GLY A 42 -15.05 6.31 -10.18
N ILE A 43 -15.77 5.19 -10.22
CA ILE A 43 -15.25 3.87 -9.81
C ILE A 43 -13.96 3.57 -10.57
N ARG A 44 -13.97 3.71 -11.89
CA ARG A 44 -12.78 3.46 -12.72
C ARG A 44 -11.61 4.38 -12.34
N ARG A 45 -11.85 5.65 -12.06
CA ARG A 45 -10.81 6.61 -11.65
C ARG A 45 -10.17 6.21 -10.33
N VAL A 46 -10.99 5.84 -9.34
CA VAL A 46 -10.51 5.43 -8.01
C VAL A 46 -9.72 4.13 -8.09
N GLU A 47 -10.21 3.13 -8.82
CA GLU A 47 -9.49 1.85 -8.99
C GLU A 47 -8.14 2.04 -9.70
N LEU A 48 -8.08 2.83 -10.78
CA LEU A 48 -6.81 3.15 -11.46
C LEU A 48 -5.80 3.85 -10.54
N CYS A 49 -6.29 4.71 -9.64
CA CYS A 49 -5.45 5.37 -8.64
C CYS A 49 -4.87 4.34 -7.65
N ARG A 50 -5.71 3.48 -7.08
CA ARG A 50 -5.29 2.45 -6.10
C ARG A 50 -4.36 1.40 -6.71
N ASP A 51 -4.53 1.10 -7.98
CA ASP A 51 -3.61 0.25 -8.74
C ASP A 51 -2.24 0.92 -8.92
N ARG A 52 -2.21 2.24 -9.12
CA ARG A 52 -0.95 3.01 -9.14
C ARG A 52 -0.26 2.94 -7.78
N CYS A 53 -0.97 3.21 -6.70
CA CYS A 53 -0.43 3.11 -5.33
C CYS A 53 0.20 1.74 -5.06
N ASN A 54 -0.48 0.66 -5.45
CA ASN A 54 0.02 -0.70 -5.24
C ASN A 54 1.29 -0.98 -6.07
N ARG A 55 1.38 -0.48 -7.32
CA ARG A 55 2.59 -0.61 -8.15
C ARG A 55 3.76 0.19 -7.58
N GLU A 56 3.52 1.40 -7.08
CA GLU A 56 4.53 2.25 -6.46
C GLU A 56 5.07 1.60 -5.18
N GLU A 57 4.18 1.06 -4.33
CA GLU A 57 4.58 0.35 -3.12
C GLU A 57 5.40 -0.90 -3.42
N ARG A 58 4.98 -1.71 -4.41
CA ARG A 58 5.78 -2.85 -4.89
C ARG A 58 7.17 -2.39 -5.32
N SER A 59 7.26 -1.30 -6.08
CA SER A 59 8.54 -0.78 -6.59
C SER A 59 9.45 -0.31 -5.45
N ARG A 60 8.89 0.35 -4.43
CA ARG A 60 9.60 0.75 -3.21
C ARG A 60 10.13 -0.46 -2.43
N CYS A 61 9.30 -1.49 -2.26
CA CYS A 61 9.69 -2.74 -1.60
C CYS A 61 10.84 -3.42 -2.35
N LEU A 62 10.75 -3.54 -3.69
CA LEU A 62 11.82 -4.14 -4.49
C LEU A 62 13.13 -3.35 -4.41
N ALA A 63 13.05 -2.01 -4.42
CA ALA A 63 14.22 -1.14 -4.27
C ALA A 63 14.90 -1.26 -2.91
N ALA A 64 14.15 -1.58 -1.85
CA ALA A 64 14.71 -1.85 -0.52
C ALA A 64 15.41 -3.21 -0.41
N HIS A 65 15.14 -4.14 -1.33
CA HIS A 65 15.59 -5.53 -1.27
C HIS A 65 16.25 -6.01 -2.59
N PRO A 66 17.25 -5.31 -3.15
CA PRO A 66 17.74 -5.57 -4.51
C PRO A 66 18.35 -6.97 -4.72
N ASN A 67 18.87 -7.61 -3.66
CA ASN A 67 19.56 -8.90 -3.72
C ASN A 67 18.96 -9.97 -2.79
N ASP A 68 17.85 -9.67 -2.13
CA ASP A 68 17.20 -10.59 -1.19
C ASP A 68 16.04 -11.29 -1.90
N LYS A 69 16.30 -12.48 -2.45
CA LYS A 69 15.30 -13.24 -3.21
C LYS A 69 14.03 -13.54 -2.40
N PRO A 70 14.11 -14.00 -1.14
CA PRO A 70 12.94 -14.12 -0.27
C PRO A 70 12.14 -12.83 -0.13
N ALA A 71 12.80 -11.70 0.15
CA ALA A 71 12.12 -10.43 0.31
C ALA A 71 11.51 -9.92 -1.00
N ILE A 72 12.20 -10.12 -2.14
CA ILE A 72 11.66 -9.82 -3.48
C ILE A 72 10.37 -10.61 -3.72
N SER A 73 10.38 -11.93 -3.47
CA SER A 73 9.18 -12.77 -3.62
C SER A 73 8.03 -12.29 -2.73
N LYS A 74 8.36 -11.87 -1.50
CA LYS A 74 7.39 -11.26 -0.59
C LYS A 74 6.82 -9.95 -1.15
N CYS A 75 7.64 -9.05 -1.70
CA CYS A 75 7.15 -7.80 -2.30
C CYS A 75 6.11 -8.05 -3.41
N TRP A 76 6.31 -9.08 -4.25
CA TRP A 76 5.36 -9.47 -5.28
C TRP A 76 4.08 -10.09 -4.69
N THR A 77 4.23 -10.96 -3.70
CA THR A 77 3.12 -11.59 -2.97
C THR A 77 2.26 -10.53 -2.29
N ASP A 78 2.85 -9.62 -1.53
CA ASP A 78 2.13 -8.56 -0.83
C ASP A 78 1.38 -7.64 -1.80
N ALA A 79 1.98 -7.32 -2.96
CA ALA A 79 1.31 -6.53 -3.99
C ALA A 79 0.11 -7.28 -4.61
N ARG A 80 0.25 -8.59 -4.85
CA ARG A 80 -0.85 -9.43 -5.33
C ARG A 80 -1.98 -9.49 -4.31
N ASP A 81 -1.65 -9.69 -3.04
CA ASP A 81 -2.63 -9.92 -1.98
C ASP A 81 -3.44 -8.63 -1.73
N ARG A 82 -2.79 -7.46 -1.69
CA ARG A 82 -3.48 -6.15 -1.66
C ARG A 82 -4.43 -5.93 -2.84
N CYS A 83 -4.08 -6.42 -4.04
CA CYS A 83 -4.97 -6.38 -5.20
C CYS A 83 -6.19 -7.29 -5.00
N ILE A 84 -5.96 -8.53 -4.54
CA ILE A 84 -7.02 -9.53 -4.32
C ILE A 84 -8.01 -9.10 -3.24
N GLU A 85 -7.54 -8.48 -2.15
CA GLU A 85 -8.41 -7.99 -1.07
C GLU A 85 -9.46 -6.99 -1.60
N ARG A 86 -9.10 -6.17 -2.59
CA ARG A 86 -10.02 -5.21 -3.22
C ARG A 86 -11.06 -5.86 -4.14
N CYS A 87 -10.82 -7.09 -4.60
CA CYS A 87 -11.74 -7.78 -5.51
C CYS A 87 -13.05 -8.23 -4.85
N ARG A 88 -13.18 -8.16 -3.52
CA ARG A 88 -14.39 -8.56 -2.77
C ARG A 88 -14.92 -9.95 -3.19
N GLY A 89 -14.03 -10.89 -3.53
CA GLY A 89 -14.37 -12.26 -3.93
C GLY A 89 -14.69 -12.46 -5.42
N GLU A 90 -14.64 -11.43 -6.27
CA GLU A 90 -14.90 -11.56 -7.70
C GLU A 90 -13.80 -12.36 -8.40
N GLN A 91 -14.14 -13.56 -8.91
CA GLN A 91 -13.16 -14.50 -9.47
C GLN A 91 -12.38 -13.95 -10.67
N MET A 92 -13.03 -13.15 -11.52
CA MET A 92 -12.36 -12.53 -12.66
C MET A 92 -11.33 -11.50 -12.20
N CYS A 93 -11.70 -10.62 -11.27
CA CYS A 93 -10.78 -9.67 -10.64
C CYS A 93 -9.59 -10.39 -9.98
N ILE A 94 -9.85 -11.44 -9.19
CA ILE A 94 -8.80 -12.22 -8.52
C ILE A 94 -7.81 -12.80 -9.54
N ARG A 95 -8.32 -13.34 -10.65
CA ARG A 95 -7.48 -13.88 -11.73
C ARG A 95 -6.62 -12.78 -12.37
N ILE A 96 -7.19 -11.60 -12.61
CA ILE A 96 -6.46 -10.44 -13.13
C ILE A 96 -5.34 -10.04 -12.16
N CYS A 97 -5.61 -9.94 -10.86
CA CYS A 97 -4.60 -9.61 -9.84
C CYS A 97 -3.44 -10.62 -9.82
N ARG A 98 -3.74 -11.92 -9.90
CA ARG A 98 -2.71 -12.98 -9.98
C ARG A 98 -1.80 -12.83 -11.18
N ASN A 99 -2.35 -12.42 -12.33
CA ASN A 99 -1.57 -12.22 -13.56
C ASN A 99 -0.77 -10.91 -13.51
N LEU A 100 -1.35 -9.81 -13.03
CA LEU A 100 -0.69 -8.51 -12.94
C LEU A 100 0.48 -8.48 -11.95
N HIS A 101 0.36 -9.27 -10.89
CA HIS A 101 1.36 -9.37 -9.83
C HIS A 101 2.06 -10.74 -9.81
N ALA A 102 2.17 -11.38 -10.97
CA ALA A 102 3.08 -12.49 -11.16
C ALA A 102 4.53 -11.99 -11.12
N GLN A 103 5.38 -12.65 -10.33
CA GLN A 103 6.80 -12.35 -10.32
C GLN A 103 7.40 -12.72 -11.70
N PRO A 104 8.22 -11.84 -12.31
CA PRO A 104 8.89 -12.17 -13.56
C PRO A 104 9.83 -13.38 -13.36
N ALA A 105 9.98 -14.20 -14.41
CA ALA A 105 10.96 -15.28 -14.41
C ALA A 105 12.36 -14.68 -14.14
N GLN A 106 13.06 -15.24 -13.15
CA GLN A 106 14.43 -14.85 -12.78
C GLN A 106 15.45 -15.46 -13.75
#